data_AF-A0A430UMR7-F1
#
_entry.id   AF-A0A430UMR7-F1
#
_cell.length_a   1.000
_cell.length_b   1.000
_cell.length_c   1.000
_cell.angle_alpha   90.00
_cell.angle_beta   90.00
_cell.angle_gamma   90.00
#
_symmetry.space_group_name_H-M   'P 1'
#
loop_
_entity.id
_entity.type
_entity.pdbx_description
1 polymer ?
#
loop_
_entity_poly.entity_id
_entity_poly.type
_entity_poly.pdbx_seq_one_letter_code
_entity_poly.pdbx_strand_id
1 'polypeptide(L)'
;MFRKRRIPWTRILAYLVLSLGAVVTTYPFFYMVMNSVKPGAEIMHQPLALPSQITFSGYINVFARLNMLLLFKNSLILAVSITVLNTFLSALAGYALAKIPFPGREPLFAFMLFTMMIPGALFLIPTYVLIYNLGWVG
;
A
#
# COMPACT_ATOMS: atom_id res chain seq x y z
N MET A 1 -16.00 -48.79 -1.75
CA MET A 1 -16.74 -48.13 -2.85
C MET A 1 -16.26 -46.68 -2.98
N PHE A 2 -15.15 -46.43 -3.70
CA PHE A 2 -14.58 -45.07 -3.86
C PHE A 2 -15.13 -44.40 -5.13
N ARG A 3 -16.12 -43.51 -4.95
CA ARG A 3 -16.70 -42.72 -6.04
C ARG A 3 -15.68 -41.70 -6.54
N LYS A 4 -14.99 -41.98 -7.66
CA LYS A 4 -14.14 -41.04 -8.40
C LYS A 4 -14.96 -39.78 -8.75
N ARG A 5 -14.83 -38.71 -7.95
CA ARG A 5 -15.35 -37.39 -8.28
C ARG A 5 -14.55 -36.87 -9.48
N ARG A 6 -15.12 -36.91 -10.69
CA ARG A 6 -14.53 -36.26 -11.86
C ARG A 6 -14.45 -34.77 -11.56
N ILE A 7 -13.25 -34.21 -11.64
CA ILE A 7 -13.04 -32.77 -11.42
C ILE A 7 -13.73 -32.05 -12.58
N PRO A 8 -14.70 -31.14 -12.32
CA PRO A 8 -15.37 -30.41 -13.39
C PRO A 8 -14.35 -29.51 -14.11
N TRP A 9 -14.46 -29.42 -15.43
CA TRP A 9 -13.54 -28.68 -16.31
C TRP A 9 -13.43 -27.19 -15.94
N THR A 10 -14.50 -26.64 -15.37
CA THR A 10 -14.56 -25.27 -14.81
C THR A 10 -13.54 -25.05 -13.69
N ARG A 11 -13.27 -26.06 -12.85
CA ARG A 11 -12.24 -25.96 -11.80
C ARG A 11 -10.84 -25.92 -12.39
N ILE A 12 -10.57 -26.72 -13.44
CA ILE A 12 -9.27 -26.72 -14.12
C ILE A 12 -9.01 -25.34 -14.73
N LEU A 13 -9.99 -24.78 -15.42
CA LEU A 13 -9.92 -23.41 -15.95
C LEU A 13 -9.75 -22.36 -14.84
N ALA A 14 -10.49 -22.46 -13.74
CA ALA A 14 -10.33 -21.56 -12.60
C ALA A 14 -8.91 -21.63 -12.01
N TYR A 15 -8.35 -22.82 -11.81
CA TYR A 15 -6.98 -22.97 -11.34
C TYR A 15 -5.96 -22.39 -12.33
N LEU A 16 -6.12 -22.62 -13.63
CA LEU A 16 -5.24 -22.03 -14.64
C LEU A 16 -5.26 -20.50 -14.62
N VAL A 17 -6.45 -19.90 -14.58
CA VAL A 17 -6.61 -18.43 -14.52
C VAL A 17 -6.04 -17.86 -13.22
N LEU A 18 -6.33 -18.50 -12.09
CA LEU A 18 -5.80 -18.06 -10.78
C LEU A 18 -4.28 -18.22 -10.70
N SER A 19 -3.71 -19.31 -11.21
CA SER A 19 -2.27 -19.51 -11.27
C SER A 19 -1.59 -18.49 -12.18
N LEU A 20 -2.15 -18.20 -13.36
CA LEU A 20 -1.64 -17.16 -14.24
C LEU A 20 -1.70 -15.78 -13.57
N GLY A 21 -2.85 -15.45 -12.95
CA GLY A 21 -3.01 -14.20 -12.20
C GLY A 21 -2.04 -14.08 -11.03
N ALA A 22 -1.76 -15.19 -10.33
CA ALA A 22 -0.78 -15.22 -9.24
C ALA A 22 0.65 -14.98 -9.77
N VAL A 23 1.02 -15.57 -10.90
CA VAL A 23 2.34 -15.34 -11.53
C VAL A 23 2.48 -13.87 -11.94
N VAL A 24 1.49 -13.31 -12.64
CA VAL A 24 1.51 -11.91 -13.10
C VAL A 24 1.60 -10.93 -11.93
N THR A 25 0.85 -11.16 -10.85
CA THR A 25 0.85 -10.27 -9.68
C THR A 25 2.10 -10.41 -8.82
N THR A 26 2.70 -11.61 -8.74
CA THR A 26 3.89 -11.88 -7.92
C THR A 26 5.19 -11.52 -8.64
N TYR A 27 5.21 -11.55 -9.98
CA TYR A 27 6.39 -11.22 -10.79
C TYR A 27 7.09 -9.89 -10.41
N PRO A 28 6.41 -8.75 -10.23
CA PRO A 28 7.09 -7.50 -9.82
C PRO A 28 7.76 -7.61 -8.44
N PHE A 29 7.21 -8.40 -7.52
CA PHE A 29 7.82 -8.65 -6.21
C PHE A 29 9.06 -9.53 -6.32
N PHE A 30 9.00 -10.58 -7.14
CA PHE A 30 10.17 -11.41 -7.44
C PHE A 30 11.29 -10.56 -8.02
N TYR A 31 10.96 -9.71 -9.00
CA TYR A 31 11.89 -8.77 -9.61
C TYR A 31 12.46 -7.75 -8.60
N MET A 32 11.64 -7.25 -7.66
CA MET A 32 12.08 -6.34 -6.60
C MET A 32 13.11 -6.99 -5.67
N VAL A 33 12.86 -8.23 -5.22
CA VAL A 33 13.78 -8.99 -4.37
C VAL A 33 15.07 -9.36 -5.12
N MET A 34 14.96 -9.71 -6.40
CA MET A 34 16.13 -9.98 -7.24
C MET A 34 17.04 -8.76 -7.35
N ASN A 35 16.48 -7.56 -7.55
CA ASN A 35 17.28 -6.33 -7.66
C ASN A 35 17.82 -5.85 -6.31
N SER A 36 17.18 -6.17 -5.18
CA SER A 36 17.67 -5.75 -3.86
C SER A 36 18.99 -6.43 -3.46
N VAL A 37 19.34 -7.55 -4.10
CA VAL A 37 20.59 -8.30 -3.89
C VAL A 37 21.63 -8.08 -5.00
N LYS A 38 21.39 -7.15 -5.93
CA LYS A 38 22.34 -6.80 -7.00
C LYS A 38 23.32 -5.70 -6.56
N PRO A 39 24.52 -5.65 -7.17
CA PRO A 39 25.36 -4.46 -7.11
C PRO A 39 24.63 -3.24 -7.70
N GLY A 40 24.79 -2.06 -7.09
CA GLY A 40 24.03 -0.86 -7.46
C GLY A 40 24.12 -0.46 -8.94
N ALA A 41 25.28 -0.68 -9.59
CA ALA A 41 25.46 -0.40 -11.01
C ALA A 41 24.63 -1.32 -11.92
N GLU A 42 24.40 -2.59 -11.53
CA GLU A 42 23.62 -3.54 -12.31
C GLU A 42 22.13 -3.25 -12.29
N ILE A 43 21.64 -2.62 -11.22
CA ILE A 43 20.23 -2.21 -11.11
C ILE A 43 19.87 -1.19 -12.20
N MET A 44 20.79 -0.25 -12.50
CA MET A 44 20.53 0.81 -13.48
C MET A 44 20.72 0.36 -14.93
N HIS A 45 21.69 -0.52 -15.20
CA HIS A 45 22.05 -0.92 -16.56
C HIS A 45 21.40 -2.23 -17.04
N GLN A 46 21.11 -3.16 -16.13
CA GLN A 46 20.53 -4.47 -16.45
C GLN A 46 19.43 -4.88 -15.44
N PRO A 47 18.35 -4.08 -15.33
CA PRO A 47 17.28 -4.32 -14.36
C PRO A 47 16.66 -5.72 -14.45
N LEU A 48 16.40 -6.20 -15.66
CA LEU A 48 15.71 -7.46 -15.94
C LEU A 48 16.63 -8.70 -15.91
N ALA A 49 17.96 -8.53 -15.93
CA ALA A 49 18.89 -9.65 -15.92
C ALA A 49 18.92 -10.32 -14.53
N LEU A 50 19.32 -11.60 -14.48
CA LEU A 50 19.66 -12.24 -13.21
C LEU A 50 20.91 -11.55 -12.60
N PRO A 51 21.04 -11.52 -11.26
CA PRO A 51 22.21 -10.94 -10.61
C PRO A 51 23.49 -11.63 -11.09
N SER A 52 24.48 -10.86 -11.54
CA SER A 52 25.78 -11.44 -11.90
C SER A 52 26.49 -11.99 -10.65
N GLN A 53 26.31 -11.29 -9.53
CA GLN A 53 26.73 -11.69 -8.20
C GLN A 53 25.68 -11.28 -7.17
N ILE A 54 25.43 -12.15 -6.20
CA ILE A 54 24.56 -11.87 -5.05
C ILE A 54 25.37 -11.08 -4.03
N THR A 55 24.93 -9.87 -3.70
CA THR A 55 25.58 -9.00 -2.72
C THR A 55 24.58 -8.34 -1.78
N PHE A 56 24.96 -8.19 -0.51
CA PHE A 56 24.18 -7.48 0.49
C PHE A 56 24.70 -6.05 0.75
N SER A 57 25.61 -5.57 -0.10
CA SER A 57 26.22 -4.23 0.04
C SER A 57 25.17 -3.12 0.05
N GLY A 58 24.07 -3.24 -0.71
CA GLY A 58 22.94 -2.31 -0.66
C GLY A 58 22.32 -2.19 0.74
N TYR A 59 22.04 -3.32 1.39
CA TYR A 59 21.52 -3.34 2.75
C TYR A 59 22.50 -2.70 3.73
N ILE A 60 23.77 -3.12 3.72
CA ILE A 60 24.80 -2.58 4.61
C ILE A 60 24.92 -1.06 4.43
N ASN A 61 24.97 -0.57 3.20
CA ASN A 61 25.05 0.86 2.91
C ASN A 61 23.84 1.63 3.43
N VAL A 62 22.63 1.09 3.30
CA VAL A 62 21.40 1.71 3.79
C VAL A 62 21.41 1.81 5.32
N PHE A 63 21.77 0.73 6.02
CA PHE A 63 21.86 0.75 7.50
C PHE A 63 23.04 1.58 8.02
N ALA A 64 24.12 1.72 7.25
CA ALA A 64 25.28 2.54 7.63
C ALA A 64 25.06 4.03 7.38
N ARG A 65 24.34 4.41 6.30
CA ARG A 65 24.13 5.81 5.90
C ARG A 65 22.85 6.41 6.47
N LEU A 66 21.83 5.60 6.73
CA LEU A 66 20.53 6.04 7.21
C LEU A 66 20.23 5.43 8.57
N ASN A 67 19.61 6.22 9.45
CA ASN A 67 19.03 5.67 10.68
C ASN A 67 17.73 4.93 10.35
N MET A 68 17.86 3.72 9.79
CA MET A 68 16.74 2.90 9.34
C MET A 68 15.74 2.60 10.45
N LEU A 69 16.23 2.42 11.68
CA LEU A 69 15.37 2.17 12.83
C LEU A 69 14.48 3.39 13.13
N LEU A 70 15.03 4.60 13.05
CA LEU A 70 14.25 5.83 13.23
C LEU A 70 13.22 6.02 12.12
N LEU A 71 13.62 5.82 10.86
CA LEU A 71 12.72 5.94 9.71
C LEU A 71 11.57 4.93 9.78
N PHE A 72 11.88 3.69 10.13
CA PHE A 72 10.89 2.64 10.32
C PHE A 72 9.96 2.95 11.48
N LYS A 73 10.50 3.36 12.64
CA LYS A 73 9.72 3.71 13.82
C LYS A 73 8.77 4.89 13.54
N ASN A 74 9.25 5.93 12.87
CA ASN A 74 8.41 7.09 12.50
C ASN A 74 7.25 6.65 11.61
N SER A 75 7.54 5.84 10.58
CA SER A 75 6.52 5.31 9.67
C SER A 75 5.51 4.41 10.39
N LEU A 76 5.98 3.56 11.29
CA LEU A 76 5.15 2.66 12.08
C LEU A 76 4.22 3.43 13.02
N ILE A 77 4.74 4.43 13.74
CA ILE A 77 3.94 5.28 14.63
C ILE A 77 2.86 6.01 13.83
N LEU A 78 3.21 6.61 12.70
CA LEU A 78 2.25 7.28 11.84
C LEU A 78 1.18 6.32 11.32
N ALA A 79 1.58 5.19 10.74
CA ALA A 79 0.65 4.22 10.16
C ALA A 79 -0.33 3.67 11.20
N VAL A 80 0.16 3.28 12.38
CA VAL A 80 -0.67 2.74 13.46
C VAL A 80 -1.60 3.82 14.02
N SER A 81 -1.08 5.00 14.34
CA SER A 81 -1.87 6.08 14.94
C SER A 81 -2.98 6.53 14.00
N ILE A 82 -2.66 6.75 12.72
CA ILE A 82 -3.64 7.15 11.71
C ILE A 82 -4.67 6.04 11.51
N THR A 83 -4.26 4.78 11.39
CA THR A 83 -5.19 3.67 11.17
C THR A 83 -6.18 3.52 12.33
N VAL A 84 -5.70 3.58 13.57
CA VAL A 84 -6.55 3.44 14.76
C VAL A 84 -7.55 4.58 14.85
N LEU A 85 -7.07 5.83 14.78
CA LEU A 85 -7.92 7.01 14.91
C LEU A 85 -8.92 7.09 13.75
N ASN A 86 -8.46 6.88 12.52
CA ASN A 86 -9.31 6.96 11.34
C ASN A 86 -10.37 5.85 11.34
N THR A 87 -10.01 4.61 11.68
CA THR A 87 -10.97 3.52 11.75
C THR A 87 -12.00 3.76 12.84
N PHE A 88 -11.57 4.22 14.02
CA PHE A 88 -12.45 4.54 15.13
C PHE A 88 -13.45 5.64 14.76
N LEU A 89 -12.97 6.78 14.25
CA LEU A 89 -13.82 7.91 13.86
C LEU A 89 -14.73 7.56 12.66
N SER A 90 -14.20 6.85 11.66
CA SER A 90 -14.97 6.43 10.49
C SER A 90 -16.06 5.42 10.86
N ALA A 91 -15.81 4.51 11.80
CA ALA A 91 -16.82 3.59 12.30
C ALA A 91 -17.96 4.33 13.01
N LEU A 92 -17.64 5.33 13.85
CA LEU A 92 -18.64 6.17 14.51
C LEU A 92 -19.48 6.98 13.52
N ALA A 93 -18.82 7.65 12.56
CA ALA A 93 -19.49 8.42 11.53
C ALA A 93 -20.36 7.53 10.62
N GLY A 94 -19.84 6.37 10.22
CA GLY A 94 -20.56 5.38 9.43
C GLY A 94 -21.78 4.81 10.18
N TYR A 95 -21.65 4.54 11.48
CA TYR A 95 -22.77 4.11 12.32
C TYR A 95 -23.86 5.18 12.40
N ALA A 96 -23.48 6.44 12.66
CA ALA A 96 -24.42 7.55 12.73
C ALA A 96 -25.21 7.69 11.41
N LEU A 97 -24.50 7.69 10.26
CA LEU A 97 -25.13 7.81 8.95
C LEU A 97 -26.03 6.61 8.59
N ALA A 98 -25.64 5.39 8.97
CA ALA A 98 -26.36 4.18 8.59
C ALA A 98 -27.54 3.84 9.51
N LYS A 99 -27.47 4.21 10.81
CA LYS A 99 -28.43 3.75 11.82
C LYS A 99 -29.24 4.87 12.48
N ILE A 100 -28.75 6.11 12.52
CA ILE A 100 -29.45 7.21 13.18
C ILE A 100 -30.23 8.02 12.14
N PRO A 101 -31.57 8.11 12.24
CA PRO A 101 -32.34 8.99 11.36
C PRO A 101 -32.24 10.43 11.87
N PHE A 102 -31.41 11.25 11.19
CA PHE A 102 -31.29 12.69 11.46
C PHE A 102 -31.50 13.50 10.17
N PRO A 103 -32.02 14.75 10.28
CA PRO A 103 -32.21 15.60 9.12
C PRO A 103 -30.86 15.98 8.49
N GLY A 104 -30.73 15.85 7.16
CA GLY A 104 -29.52 16.19 6.43
C GLY A 104 -28.50 15.06 6.22
N ARG A 105 -28.83 13.80 6.59
CA ARG A 105 -27.93 12.65 6.39
C ARG A 105 -27.54 12.39 4.93
N GLU A 106 -28.48 12.51 3.98
CA GLU A 106 -28.23 12.18 2.56
C GLU A 106 -27.32 13.24 1.91
N PRO A 107 -27.55 14.57 2.08
CA PRO A 107 -26.62 15.58 1.59
C PRO A 107 -25.22 15.46 2.22
N LEU A 108 -25.14 15.15 3.52
CA LEU A 108 -23.84 15.00 4.20
C LEU A 108 -23.08 13.78 3.68
N PHE A 109 -23.76 12.67 3.42
CA PHE A 109 -23.17 11.50 2.79
C PHE A 109 -22.69 11.81 1.36
N ALA A 110 -23.50 12.48 0.55
CA ALA A 110 -23.12 12.89 -0.80
C ALA A 110 -21.92 13.85 -0.79
N PHE A 111 -21.86 14.78 0.16
CA PHE A 111 -20.73 15.70 0.34
C PHE A 111 -19.43 14.94 0.68
N MET A 112 -19.49 13.94 1.57
CA MET A 112 -18.33 13.09 1.87
C MET A 112 -17.83 12.34 0.63
N LEU A 113 -18.73 11.80 -0.19
CA LEU A 113 -18.34 11.15 -1.45
C LEU A 113 -17.69 12.16 -2.41
N PHE A 114 -18.24 13.37 -2.51
CA PHE A 114 -17.69 14.42 -3.35
C PHE A 114 -16.26 14.81 -2.93
N THR A 115 -15.98 14.92 -1.63
CA THR A 115 -14.62 15.23 -1.15
C THR A 115 -13.63 14.10 -1.44
N MET A 116 -14.06 12.84 -1.42
CA MET A 116 -13.22 11.69 -1.80
C MET A 116 -12.86 11.65 -3.30
N MET A 117 -13.61 12.35 -4.16
CA MET A 117 -13.30 12.47 -5.59
C MET A 117 -12.19 13.48 -5.87
N ILE A 118 -11.89 14.37 -4.92
CA ILE A 118 -10.86 15.39 -5.09
C ILE A 118 -9.48 14.70 -5.09
N PRO A 119 -8.66 14.89 -6.14
CA PRO A 119 -7.34 14.27 -6.19
C PRO A 119 -6.45 14.71 -5.02
N GLY A 120 -5.89 13.74 -4.29
CA GLY A 120 -5.05 13.99 -3.12
C GLY A 120 -3.86 14.93 -3.38
N ALA A 121 -3.33 14.94 -4.62
CA ALA A 121 -2.22 15.80 -5.01
C ALA A 121 -2.53 17.30 -4.90
N LEU A 122 -3.80 17.71 -5.01
CA LEU A 122 -4.21 19.11 -4.88
C LEU A 122 -4.03 19.63 -3.44
N PHE A 123 -4.01 18.74 -2.45
CA PHE A 123 -3.88 19.12 -1.05
C PHE A 123 -2.43 19.35 -0.61
N LEU A 124 -1.42 18.95 -1.41
CA LEU A 124 0.00 19.06 -1.00
C LEU A 124 0.41 20.50 -0.66
N ILE A 125 0.15 21.45 -1.57
CA ILE A 125 0.49 22.87 -1.37
C ILE A 125 -0.29 23.47 -0.19
N PRO A 126 -1.64 23.39 -0.13
CA PRO A 126 -2.36 24.01 0.97
C PRO A 126 -2.04 23.37 2.32
N THR A 127 -1.81 22.05 2.39
CA THR A 127 -1.36 21.41 3.63
C THR A 127 0.02 21.88 4.04
N TYR A 128 0.97 22.05 3.11
CA TYR A 128 2.28 22.62 3.44
C TYR A 128 2.15 24.05 3.98
N VAL A 129 1.40 24.92 3.31
CA VAL A 129 1.17 26.31 3.75
C VAL A 129 0.50 26.34 5.12
N LEU A 130 -0.47 25.46 5.38
CA LEU A 130 -1.13 25.34 6.68
C LEU A 130 -0.12 24.99 7.77
N ILE A 131 0.70 23.95 7.57
CA ILE A 131 1.69 23.51 8.55
C ILE A 131 2.78 24.58 8.76
N TYR A 132 3.19 25.29 7.69
CA TYR A 132 4.12 26.42 7.78
C TYR A 132 3.54 27.56 8.62
N ASN A 133 2.29 27.96 8.37
CA ASN A 133 1.61 29.01 9.14
C ASN A 133 1.38 28.60 10.61
N LEU A 134 1.24 27.30 10.88
CA LEU A 134 1.17 26.75 12.23
C LEU A 134 2.53 26.72 12.95
N GLY A 135 3.63 27.08 12.27
CA GLY A 135 4.99 27.02 12.82
C GLY A 135 5.49 25.60 13.06
N TRP A 136 4.86 24.60 12.43
CA TRP A 136 5.21 23.18 12.56
C TRP A 136 6.27 22.75 11.53
N VAL A 137 6.54 23.59 10.53
CA VAL A 137 7.74 23.49 9.69
C VAL A 137 8.65 24.65 10.09
N GLY A 138 9.88 24.34 10.49
CA GLY A 138 10.97 25.28 10.71
C GLY A 138 11.91 25.29 9.52
#